data_AF-A0A1H9MPM5-F1
#
_entry.id   AF-A0A1H9MPM5-F1
#
_cell.length_a   1.000
_cell.length_b   1.000
_cell.length_c   1.000
_cell.angle_alpha   90.00
_cell.angle_beta   90.00
_cell.angle_gamma   90.00
#
_symmetry.space_group_name_H-M   'P 1'
#
loop_
_entity.id
_entity.type
_entity.pdbx_description
1 polymer ?
#
loop_
_entity_poly.entity_id
_entity_poly.type
_entity_poly.pdbx_seq_one_letter_code
_entity_poly.pdbx_strand_id
1 'polypeptide(L)'
;MTKKVAVILSGCGVYDGAEIHESVITLLRLDQRGAQVQCFAPNIAQMHVIDHLTGEEMPESRNVLVESARIARGEVKDIREAKVEDFDALIVPGGFGAAKNLSNFAVEGANCTVQPDVLALAEAFAGACKPVGLICISPALAAKIYGPGVVCTIGTDADTSAAVVKMGGTHEECDVHDIVEDTQRKLVTTPAYMLAKSISEAAGGIYKLVDRVLELTHEGDK
;
A
#
# COMPACT_ATOMS: atom_id res chain seq x y z
N MET A 1 -13.93 11.58 17.30
CA MET A 1 -13.06 10.52 17.88
C MET A 1 -11.77 10.50 17.09
N THR A 2 -10.64 10.22 17.74
CA THR A 2 -9.36 10.00 17.06
C THR A 2 -9.44 8.74 16.21
N LYS A 3 -9.16 8.86 14.90
CA LYS A 3 -9.19 7.73 13.97
C LYS A 3 -7.95 6.86 14.14
N LYS A 4 -8.10 5.54 14.04
CA LYS A 4 -7.01 4.58 14.08
C LYS A 4 -6.75 4.01 12.68
N VAL A 5 -5.54 4.16 12.16
CA VAL A 5 -5.18 3.68 10.82
C VAL A 5 -4.10 2.61 10.93
N ALA A 6 -4.36 1.45 10.31
CA ALA A 6 -3.35 0.43 10.10
C ALA A 6 -2.52 0.79 8.85
N VAL A 7 -1.20 0.64 8.93
CA VAL A 7 -0.29 0.84 7.79
C VAL A 7 0.52 -0.44 7.57
N ILE A 8 0.44 -1.06 6.39
CA ILE A 8 1.22 -2.26 6.07
C ILE A 8 2.50 -1.85 5.35
N LEU A 9 3.65 -2.21 5.91
CA LEU A 9 4.98 -2.01 5.33
C LEU A 9 5.54 -3.35 4.82
N SER A 10 6.50 -3.27 3.89
CA SER A 10 7.02 -4.42 3.14
C SER A 10 8.54 -4.56 3.19
N GLY A 11 9.21 -3.84 4.08
CA GLY A 11 10.66 -3.71 4.20
C GLY A 11 11.06 -2.25 4.40
N CYS A 12 12.26 -1.84 3.99
CA CYS A 12 12.74 -0.45 4.09
C CYS A 12 13.70 -0.08 2.93
N GLY A 13 13.13 0.25 1.77
CA GLY A 13 13.88 0.55 0.55
C GLY A 13 13.04 0.29 -0.68
N VAL A 14 13.09 1.17 -1.69
CA VAL A 14 12.19 1.08 -2.86
C VAL A 14 12.35 -0.23 -3.65
N TYR A 15 13.57 -0.80 -3.76
CA TYR A 15 13.80 -1.95 -4.63
C TYR A 15 13.50 -3.31 -3.98
N ASP A 16 13.47 -3.37 -2.65
CA ASP A 16 13.34 -4.62 -1.89
C ASP A 16 12.38 -4.54 -0.68
N GLY A 17 11.73 -3.39 -0.48
CA GLY A 17 10.83 -3.13 0.62
C GLY A 17 9.81 -2.02 0.31
N ALA A 18 9.35 -1.34 1.36
CA ALA A 18 8.46 -0.21 1.22
C ALA A 18 9.22 1.02 0.71
N GLU A 19 8.60 1.79 -0.18
CA GLU A 19 9.15 3.08 -0.61
C GLU A 19 9.18 4.03 0.61
N ILE A 20 10.37 4.54 0.91
CA ILE A 20 10.63 5.22 2.19
C ILE A 20 9.90 6.56 2.23
N HIS A 21 9.93 7.33 1.15
CA HIS A 21 9.27 8.63 1.12
C HIS A 21 7.74 8.47 1.17
N GLU A 22 7.14 7.58 0.40
CA GLU A 22 5.71 7.29 0.41
C GLU A 22 5.26 6.93 1.82
N SER A 23 6.00 6.01 2.47
CA SER A 23 5.73 5.60 3.84
C SER A 23 5.80 6.78 4.81
N VAL A 24 6.88 7.57 4.77
CA VAL A 24 7.07 8.72 5.66
C VAL A 24 6.02 9.82 5.41
N ILE A 25 5.68 10.10 4.15
CA ILE A 25 4.65 11.08 3.78
C ILE A 25 3.28 10.62 4.26
N THR A 26 2.94 9.34 4.09
CA THR A 26 1.70 8.75 4.62
C THR A 26 1.62 8.94 6.14
N LEU A 27 2.67 8.55 6.87
CA LEU A 27 2.72 8.67 8.33
C LEU A 27 2.63 10.14 8.78
N LEU A 28 3.37 11.03 8.11
CA LEU A 28 3.34 12.47 8.37
C LEU A 28 1.93 13.04 8.19
N ARG A 29 1.24 12.67 7.10
CA ARG A 29 -0.09 13.22 6.83
C ARG A 29 -1.13 12.69 7.81
N LEU A 30 -1.05 11.41 8.18
CA LEU A 30 -1.91 10.83 9.21
C LEU A 30 -1.74 11.56 10.56
N ASP A 31 -0.49 11.84 10.96
CA ASP A 31 -0.17 12.61 12.18
C ASP A 31 -0.72 14.05 12.11
N GLN A 32 -0.52 14.77 10.99
CA GLN A 32 -1.07 16.11 10.78
C GLN A 32 -2.60 16.16 10.86
N ARG A 33 -3.28 15.05 10.52
CA ARG A 33 -4.74 14.90 10.62
C ARG A 33 -5.20 14.36 11.98
N GLY A 34 -4.27 14.15 12.92
CA GLY A 34 -4.54 13.70 14.28
C GLY A 34 -4.98 12.23 14.36
N ALA A 35 -4.65 11.41 13.37
CA ALA A 35 -4.92 9.97 13.40
C ALA A 35 -3.85 9.23 14.23
N GLN A 36 -4.27 8.19 14.94
CA GLN A 36 -3.37 7.23 15.56
C GLN A 36 -2.98 6.17 14.53
N VAL A 37 -1.69 5.84 14.45
CA VAL A 37 -1.17 4.88 13.49
C VAL A 37 -0.56 3.69 14.20
N GLN A 38 -0.81 2.49 13.66
CA GLN A 38 -0.06 1.28 13.98
C GLN A 38 0.49 0.70 12.67
N CYS A 39 1.81 0.60 12.57
CA CYS A 39 2.44 -0.09 11.47
C CYS A 39 2.41 -1.60 11.69
N PHE A 40 2.28 -2.34 10.60
CA PHE A 40 2.37 -3.81 10.54
C PHE A 40 3.26 -4.22 9.39
N ALA A 41 3.90 -5.38 9.52
CA ALA A 41 4.65 -6.01 8.43
C ALA A 41 4.67 -7.53 8.64
N PRO A 42 4.71 -8.34 7.57
CA PRO A 42 4.84 -9.79 7.71
C PRO A 42 6.23 -10.16 8.24
N ASN A 43 6.29 -11.06 9.22
CA ASN A 43 7.55 -11.57 9.77
C ASN A 43 8.11 -12.69 8.89
N ILE A 44 8.62 -12.31 7.72
CA ILE A 44 9.17 -13.21 6.70
C ILE A 44 10.51 -12.68 6.18
N ALA A 45 11.28 -13.50 5.48
CA ALA A 45 12.44 -13.03 4.73
C ALA A 45 11.99 -12.16 3.54
N GLN A 46 12.76 -11.14 3.19
CA GLN A 46 12.62 -10.44 1.90
C GLN A 46 12.93 -11.41 0.75
N MET A 47 12.27 -11.22 -0.39
CA MET A 47 12.55 -12.01 -1.60
C MET A 47 14.00 -11.84 -2.07
N HIS A 48 14.48 -10.59 -2.12
CA HIS A 48 15.87 -10.22 -2.42
C HIS A 48 16.32 -9.09 -1.48
N VAL A 49 17.62 -8.87 -1.40
CA VAL A 49 18.22 -7.67 -0.78
C VAL A 49 18.96 -6.91 -1.87
N ILE A 50 18.68 -5.62 -2.03
CA ILE A 50 19.21 -4.84 -3.15
C ILE A 50 20.11 -3.71 -2.63
N ASP A 51 21.32 -3.62 -3.19
CA ASP A 51 22.13 -2.43 -3.02
C ASP A 51 21.50 -1.29 -3.82
N HIS A 52 20.96 -0.29 -3.13
CA HIS A 52 20.26 0.82 -3.78
C HIS A 52 21.22 1.79 -4.50
N LEU A 53 22.54 1.68 -4.30
CA LEU A 53 23.53 2.46 -5.04
C LEU A 53 23.79 1.88 -6.43
N THR A 54 23.85 0.55 -6.54
CA THR A 54 24.19 -0.14 -7.80
C THR A 54 22.96 -0.73 -8.50
N GLY A 55 21.87 -0.98 -7.77
CA GLY A 55 20.71 -1.72 -8.23
C GLY A 55 20.89 -3.24 -8.26
N GLU A 56 22.04 -3.74 -7.77
CA GLU A 56 22.39 -5.16 -7.80
C GLU A 56 21.89 -5.90 -6.55
N GLU A 57 21.60 -7.18 -6.73
CA GLU A 57 21.27 -8.06 -5.62
C GLU A 57 22.51 -8.36 -4.76
N MET A 58 22.34 -8.26 -3.44
CA MET A 58 23.37 -8.57 -2.47
C MET A 58 23.24 -10.02 -1.97
N PRO A 59 24.35 -10.74 -1.75
CA PRO A 59 24.34 -12.12 -1.27
C PRO A 59 24.08 -12.21 0.25
N GLU A 60 22.99 -11.60 0.71
CA GLU A 60 22.55 -11.58 2.11
C GLU A 60 21.03 -11.75 2.23
N SER A 61 20.53 -11.95 3.45
CA SER A 61 19.10 -12.06 3.73
C SER A 61 18.70 -11.10 4.84
N ARG A 62 17.55 -10.45 4.66
CA ARG A 62 16.93 -9.55 5.64
C ARG A 62 15.49 -9.94 5.88
N ASN A 63 14.95 -9.56 7.04
CA ASN A 63 13.59 -9.84 7.44
C ASN A 63 12.71 -8.59 7.23
N VAL A 64 11.55 -8.78 6.60
CA VAL A 64 10.62 -7.70 6.24
C VAL A 64 10.17 -6.89 7.47
N LEU A 65 9.73 -7.55 8.55
CA LEU A 65 9.30 -6.88 9.77
C LEU A 65 10.45 -6.11 10.45
N VAL A 66 11.62 -6.74 10.56
CA VAL A 66 12.81 -6.12 11.19
C VAL A 66 13.24 -4.87 10.42
N GLU A 67 13.26 -4.93 9.09
CA GLU A 67 13.66 -3.77 8.28
C GLU A 67 12.58 -2.68 8.29
N SER A 68 11.29 -3.04 8.25
CA SER A 68 10.19 -2.07 8.40
C SER A 68 10.20 -1.33 9.74
N ALA A 69 10.75 -1.91 10.80
CA ALA A 69 10.92 -1.25 12.09
C ALA A 69 11.80 0.01 12.00
N ARG A 70 12.66 0.13 10.98
CA ARG A 70 13.46 1.33 10.72
C ARG A 70 12.58 2.53 10.37
N ILE A 71 11.59 2.34 9.50
CA ILE A 71 10.61 3.38 9.13
C ILE A 71 9.75 3.74 10.34
N ALA A 72 9.25 2.72 11.04
CA ALA A 72 8.31 2.89 12.16
C ALA A 72 8.98 3.23 13.50
N ARG A 73 10.31 3.42 13.55
CA ARG A 73 11.08 3.68 14.78
C ARG A 73 10.84 2.65 15.89
N GLY A 74 10.67 1.38 15.51
CA GLY A 74 10.35 0.27 16.41
C GLY A 74 8.85 0.01 16.63
N GLU A 75 7.97 0.96 16.28
CA GLU A 75 6.52 0.84 16.46
C GLU A 75 5.84 0.10 15.30
N VAL A 76 6.30 -1.13 15.03
CA VAL A 76 5.73 -2.03 14.02
C VAL A 76 5.45 -3.39 14.66
N LYS A 77 4.32 -4.00 14.30
CA LYS A 77 3.92 -5.33 14.79
C LYS A 77 3.91 -6.36 13.67
N ASP A 78 3.94 -7.63 14.05
CA ASP A 78 3.67 -8.70 13.10
C ASP A 78 2.24 -8.53 12.58
N ILE A 79 2.05 -8.65 11.26
CA ILE A 79 0.73 -8.50 10.64
C ILE A 79 -0.31 -9.49 11.19
N ARG A 80 0.12 -10.63 11.72
CA ARG A 80 -0.75 -11.63 12.35
C ARG A 80 -1.37 -11.14 13.66
N GLU A 81 -0.86 -10.07 14.25
CA GLU A 81 -1.42 -9.42 15.43
C GLU A 81 -2.52 -8.40 15.07
N ALA A 82 -2.66 -8.05 13.79
CA ALA A 82 -3.63 -7.06 13.35
C ALA A 82 -5.07 -7.59 13.44
N LYS A 83 -5.96 -6.75 13.95
CA LYS A 83 -7.38 -7.03 14.10
C LYS A 83 -8.18 -5.90 13.47
N VAL A 84 -9.00 -6.22 12.48
CA VAL A 84 -9.74 -5.21 11.70
C VAL A 84 -10.64 -4.35 12.59
N GLU A 85 -11.18 -4.89 13.67
CA GLU A 85 -12.03 -4.18 14.63
C GLU A 85 -11.33 -3.04 15.36
N ASP A 86 -10.00 -3.07 15.49
CA ASP A 86 -9.21 -2.07 16.21
C ASP A 86 -8.91 -0.81 15.39
N PHE A 87 -9.22 -0.82 14.09
CA PHE A 87 -8.86 0.24 13.14
C PHE A 87 -10.05 0.75 12.35
N ASP A 88 -9.99 2.01 11.92
CA ASP A 88 -11.00 2.64 11.08
C ASP A 88 -10.65 2.57 9.59
N ALA A 89 -9.36 2.44 9.25
CA ALA A 89 -8.88 2.42 7.87
C ALA A 89 -7.56 1.63 7.74
N LEU A 90 -7.23 1.26 6.50
CA LEU A 90 -5.96 0.63 6.11
C LEU A 90 -5.27 1.44 5.01
N ILE A 91 -3.96 1.62 5.10
CA ILE A 91 -3.14 2.17 4.00
C ILE A 91 -1.95 1.25 3.72
N VAL A 92 -1.64 1.03 2.44
CA VAL A 92 -0.48 0.24 1.98
C VAL A 92 0.36 1.12 1.03
N PRO A 93 1.48 1.68 1.52
CA PRO A 93 2.49 2.32 0.68
C PRO A 93 3.03 1.37 -0.39
N GLY A 94 3.64 1.91 -1.44
CA GLY A 94 4.25 1.13 -2.51
C GLY A 94 5.68 0.72 -2.22
N GLY A 95 6.50 0.80 -3.27
CA GLY A 95 7.81 0.16 -3.34
C GLY A 95 7.72 -1.28 -3.85
N PHE A 96 8.80 -1.77 -4.44
CA PHE A 96 8.84 -3.12 -5.00
C PHE A 96 8.62 -4.21 -3.95
N GLY A 97 8.81 -3.94 -2.66
CA GLY A 97 8.40 -4.85 -1.59
C GLY A 97 6.91 -5.18 -1.60
N ALA A 98 6.03 -4.27 -2.07
CA ALA A 98 4.62 -4.60 -2.27
C ALA A 98 4.43 -5.68 -3.36
N ALA A 99 5.24 -5.62 -4.42
CA ALA A 99 5.22 -6.56 -5.54
C ALA A 99 6.10 -7.82 -5.33
N LYS A 100 6.99 -7.84 -4.32
CA LYS A 100 7.95 -8.92 -4.06
C LYS A 100 7.77 -9.63 -2.72
N ASN A 101 7.31 -8.92 -1.68
CA ASN A 101 7.21 -9.45 -0.32
C ASN A 101 5.75 -9.55 0.14
N LEU A 102 4.92 -8.54 -0.15
CA LEU A 102 3.47 -8.60 0.12
C LEU A 102 2.72 -9.41 -0.95
N SER A 103 3.38 -9.66 -2.08
CA SER A 103 2.90 -10.50 -3.18
C SER A 103 4.11 -10.97 -3.98
N ASN A 104 3.90 -11.76 -5.03
CA ASN A 104 4.91 -12.06 -6.04
C ASN A 104 4.59 -11.43 -7.41
N PHE A 105 3.87 -10.31 -7.44
CA PHE A 105 3.50 -9.60 -8.68
C PHE A 105 4.70 -9.24 -9.56
N ALA A 106 5.85 -8.88 -8.97
CA ALA A 106 7.05 -8.52 -9.72
C ALA A 106 7.60 -9.66 -10.60
N VAL A 107 7.29 -10.92 -10.25
CA VAL A 107 7.78 -12.11 -10.97
C VAL A 107 6.66 -12.86 -11.71
N GLU A 108 5.44 -12.89 -11.16
CA GLU A 108 4.30 -13.63 -11.74
C GLU A 108 3.29 -12.74 -12.49
N GLY A 109 3.39 -11.41 -12.38
CA GLY A 109 2.45 -10.46 -12.97
C GLY A 109 1.00 -10.77 -12.62
N ALA A 110 0.13 -10.89 -13.64
CA ALA A 110 -1.29 -11.18 -13.44
C ALA A 110 -1.59 -12.55 -12.77
N ASN A 111 -0.64 -13.49 -12.79
CA ASN A 111 -0.77 -14.79 -12.13
C ASN A 111 -0.37 -14.76 -10.65
N CYS A 112 -0.03 -13.59 -10.13
CA CYS A 112 0.47 -13.45 -8.77
C CYS A 112 -0.50 -13.95 -7.68
N THR A 113 0.11 -14.21 -6.53
CA THR A 113 -0.54 -14.42 -5.25
C THR A 113 -0.11 -13.32 -4.29
N VAL A 114 -1.03 -12.90 -3.43
CA VAL A 114 -0.74 -12.00 -2.30
C VAL A 114 -0.31 -12.86 -1.10
N GLN A 115 0.58 -12.33 -0.25
CA GLN A 115 0.98 -12.98 0.99
C GLN A 115 -0.29 -13.25 1.84
N PRO A 116 -0.51 -14.46 2.38
CA PRO A 116 -1.80 -14.86 2.93
C PRO A 116 -2.34 -13.98 4.08
N ASP A 117 -1.48 -13.56 5.01
CA ASP A 117 -1.87 -12.71 6.14
C ASP A 117 -2.18 -11.27 5.69
N VAL A 118 -1.44 -10.76 4.71
CA VAL A 118 -1.70 -9.46 4.07
C VAL A 118 -3.06 -9.48 3.37
N LEU A 119 -3.32 -10.53 2.59
CA LEU A 119 -4.59 -10.70 1.89
C LEU A 119 -5.75 -10.80 2.88
N ALA A 120 -5.63 -11.66 3.90
CA ALA A 120 -6.66 -11.84 4.92
C ALA A 120 -7.01 -10.54 5.65
N LEU A 121 -6.00 -9.75 6.02
CA LEU A 121 -6.24 -8.45 6.66
C LEU A 121 -6.92 -7.47 5.69
N ALA A 122 -6.43 -7.34 4.46
CA ALA A 122 -7.01 -6.43 3.47
C ALA A 122 -8.46 -6.80 3.10
N GLU A 123 -8.75 -8.09 2.91
CA GLU A 123 -10.10 -8.62 2.71
C GLU A 123 -10.99 -8.37 3.92
N ALA A 124 -10.47 -8.44 5.14
CA ALA A 124 -11.23 -8.11 6.35
C ALA A 124 -11.63 -6.62 6.38
N PHE A 125 -10.74 -5.70 5.99
CA PHE A 125 -11.10 -4.27 5.86
C PHE A 125 -12.17 -4.06 4.78
N ALA A 126 -12.01 -4.69 3.62
CA ALA A 126 -12.96 -4.64 2.52
C ALA A 126 -14.35 -5.19 2.96
N GLY A 127 -14.40 -6.35 3.59
CA GLY A 127 -15.63 -6.98 4.07
C GLY A 127 -16.30 -6.22 5.21
N ALA A 128 -15.53 -5.47 6.01
CA ALA A 128 -16.04 -4.56 7.03
C ALA A 128 -16.46 -3.19 6.48
N CYS A 129 -16.39 -2.97 5.15
CA CYS A 129 -16.68 -1.70 4.49
C CYS A 129 -15.88 -0.51 5.08
N LYS A 130 -14.63 -0.76 5.48
CA LYS A 130 -13.68 0.24 5.98
C LYS A 130 -12.78 0.70 4.83
N PRO A 131 -12.46 2.01 4.74
CA PRO A 131 -11.69 2.53 3.63
C PRO A 131 -10.26 1.97 3.59
N VAL A 132 -9.80 1.70 2.37
CA VAL A 132 -8.45 1.21 2.07
C VAL A 132 -7.77 2.19 1.12
N GLY A 133 -6.53 2.56 1.42
CA GLY A 133 -5.66 3.36 0.56
C GLY A 133 -4.51 2.53 -0.01
N LEU A 134 -4.34 2.47 -1.33
CA LEU A 134 -3.20 1.80 -1.97
C LEU A 134 -2.38 2.80 -2.79
N ILE A 135 -1.06 2.77 -2.64
CA ILE A 135 -0.15 3.77 -3.23
C ILE A 135 0.81 3.09 -4.22
N CYS A 136 1.08 3.75 -5.35
CA CYS A 136 2.11 3.35 -6.30
C CYS A 136 1.83 1.99 -6.97
N ILE A 137 2.61 0.95 -6.68
CA ILE A 137 2.40 -0.39 -7.26
C ILE A 137 1.43 -1.25 -6.44
N SER A 138 1.13 -0.89 -5.19
CA SER A 138 0.19 -1.62 -4.33
C SER A 138 -1.22 -1.79 -4.92
N PRO A 139 -1.79 -0.81 -5.68
CA PRO A 139 -3.04 -0.99 -6.41
C PRO A 139 -3.06 -2.15 -7.41
N ALA A 140 -1.91 -2.66 -7.85
CA ALA A 140 -1.85 -3.87 -8.68
C ALA A 140 -2.51 -5.07 -7.99
N LEU A 141 -2.57 -5.08 -6.66
CA LEU A 141 -3.18 -6.13 -5.85
C LEU A 141 -4.69 -5.93 -5.63
N ALA A 142 -5.28 -4.82 -6.07
CA ALA A 142 -6.67 -4.46 -5.77
C ALA A 142 -7.65 -5.55 -6.21
N ALA A 143 -7.49 -6.11 -7.41
CA ALA A 143 -8.35 -7.18 -7.92
C ALA A 143 -8.24 -8.49 -7.11
N LYS A 144 -7.09 -8.74 -6.47
CA LYS A 144 -6.91 -9.89 -5.57
C LYS A 144 -7.60 -9.67 -4.22
N ILE A 145 -7.67 -8.43 -3.75
CA ILE A 145 -8.28 -8.06 -2.46
C ILE A 145 -9.81 -7.95 -2.58
N TYR A 146 -10.31 -7.30 -3.63
CA TYR A 146 -11.73 -6.95 -3.77
C TYR A 146 -12.49 -7.81 -4.78
N GLY A 147 -11.78 -8.63 -5.55
CA GLY A 147 -12.33 -9.37 -6.67
C GLY A 147 -12.61 -8.51 -7.91
N PRO A 148 -13.27 -9.11 -8.93
CA PRO A 148 -13.50 -8.45 -10.22
C PRO A 148 -14.34 -7.17 -10.13
N GLY A 149 -14.03 -6.22 -11.02
CA GLY A 149 -14.74 -4.95 -11.17
C GLY A 149 -14.35 -3.86 -10.18
N VAL A 150 -13.32 -4.08 -9.35
CA VAL A 150 -12.72 -3.02 -8.52
C VAL A 150 -12.07 -1.95 -9.39
N VAL A 151 -12.31 -0.68 -9.11
CA VAL A 151 -11.71 0.45 -9.82
C VAL A 151 -10.47 0.95 -9.08
N CYS A 152 -9.36 1.12 -9.78
CA CYS A 152 -8.11 1.62 -9.20
C CYS A 152 -7.20 2.26 -10.25
N THR A 153 -6.14 2.92 -9.80
CA THR A 153 -5.07 3.44 -10.67
C THR A 153 -3.70 3.01 -10.22
N ILE A 154 -2.79 2.82 -11.17
CA ILE A 154 -1.32 2.80 -10.95
C ILE A 154 -0.63 3.98 -11.66
N GLY A 155 -1.39 4.96 -12.16
CA GLY A 155 -0.88 6.02 -13.04
C GLY A 155 -1.20 5.74 -14.51
N THR A 156 -0.18 5.67 -15.36
CA THR A 156 -0.37 5.57 -16.83
C THR A 156 0.50 4.48 -17.49
N ASP A 157 1.10 3.59 -16.71
CA ASP A 157 1.92 2.49 -17.25
C ASP A 157 1.03 1.43 -17.96
N ALA A 158 1.25 1.24 -19.26
CA ALA A 158 0.41 0.39 -20.09
C ALA A 158 0.50 -1.10 -19.72
N ASP A 159 1.70 -1.58 -19.37
CA ASP A 159 1.92 -3.00 -19.06
C ASP A 159 1.31 -3.36 -17.69
N THR A 160 1.51 -2.51 -16.69
CA THR A 160 0.95 -2.70 -15.34
C THR A 160 -0.57 -2.57 -15.36
N SER A 161 -1.12 -1.58 -16.06
CA SER A 161 -2.58 -1.44 -16.21
C SER A 161 -3.23 -2.63 -16.93
N ALA A 162 -2.58 -3.16 -17.97
CA ALA A 162 -3.04 -4.37 -18.65
C ALA A 162 -3.04 -5.60 -17.72
N ALA A 163 -2.04 -5.72 -16.83
CA ALA A 163 -2.00 -6.78 -15.83
C ALA A 163 -3.15 -6.66 -14.81
N VAL A 164 -3.46 -5.44 -14.36
CA VAL A 164 -4.61 -5.15 -13.48
C VAL A 164 -5.92 -5.58 -14.14
N VAL A 165 -6.13 -5.19 -15.40
CA VAL A 165 -7.31 -5.57 -16.18
C VAL A 165 -7.41 -7.08 -16.35
N LYS A 166 -6.29 -7.76 -16.62
CA LYS A 166 -6.24 -9.22 -16.75
C LYS A 166 -6.60 -9.94 -15.45
N MET A 167 -6.31 -9.35 -14.29
CA MET A 167 -6.72 -9.87 -12.98
C MET A 167 -8.20 -9.57 -12.64
N GLY A 168 -8.89 -8.81 -13.49
CA GLY A 168 -10.31 -8.48 -13.34
C GLY A 168 -10.57 -7.10 -12.73
N GLY A 169 -9.54 -6.28 -12.51
CA GLY A 169 -9.73 -4.88 -12.10
C GLY A 169 -10.11 -3.97 -13.28
N THR A 170 -10.58 -2.78 -12.96
CA THR A 170 -10.76 -1.68 -13.90
C THR A 170 -9.70 -0.63 -13.60
N HIS A 171 -8.82 -0.35 -14.57
CA HIS A 171 -7.79 0.66 -14.41
C HIS A 171 -8.27 2.00 -14.98
N GLU A 172 -8.12 3.07 -14.19
CA GLU A 172 -8.30 4.45 -14.63
C GLU A 172 -6.96 5.17 -14.64
N GLU A 173 -6.65 5.88 -15.72
CA GLU A 173 -5.44 6.74 -15.76
C GLU A 173 -5.58 7.90 -14.78
N CYS A 174 -4.49 8.20 -14.08
CA CYS A 174 -4.49 9.22 -13.03
C CYS A 174 -3.18 10.01 -13.03
N ASP A 175 -3.29 11.33 -12.85
CA ASP A 175 -2.14 12.20 -12.66
C ASP A 175 -1.46 11.97 -11.30
N VAL A 176 -0.16 12.22 -11.20
CA VAL A 176 0.62 12.04 -9.97
C VAL A 176 0.06 12.81 -8.76
N HIS A 177 -0.60 13.94 -9.01
CA HIS A 177 -1.18 14.76 -7.96
C HIS A 177 -2.63 14.39 -7.62
N ASP A 178 -3.21 13.35 -8.19
CA ASP A 178 -4.61 12.98 -8.00
C ASP A 178 -4.82 11.57 -7.47
N ILE A 179 -6.10 11.23 -7.28
CA ILE A 179 -6.56 9.94 -6.78
C ILE A 179 -7.65 9.36 -7.68
N VAL A 180 -7.78 8.04 -7.64
CA VAL A 180 -8.96 7.32 -8.14
C VAL A 180 -9.64 6.64 -6.96
N GLU A 181 -10.96 6.78 -6.88
CA GLU A 181 -11.80 6.21 -5.83
C GLU A 181 -12.82 5.22 -6.42
N ASP A 182 -12.82 4.00 -5.90
CA ASP A 182 -13.96 3.09 -6.03
C ASP A 182 -14.90 3.33 -4.84
N THR A 183 -15.89 4.20 -5.03
CA THR A 183 -16.83 4.61 -3.98
C THR A 183 -17.63 3.42 -3.43
N GLN A 184 -17.95 2.43 -4.27
CA GLN A 184 -18.71 1.25 -3.83
C GLN A 184 -17.90 0.41 -2.84
N ARG A 185 -16.59 0.33 -3.04
CA ARG A 185 -15.67 -0.51 -2.25
C ARG A 185 -14.84 0.27 -1.24
N LYS A 186 -14.99 1.60 -1.18
CA LYS A 186 -14.19 2.54 -0.39
C LYS A 186 -12.68 2.35 -0.57
N LEU A 187 -12.27 2.05 -1.80
CA LEU A 187 -10.86 1.96 -2.16
C LEU A 187 -10.42 3.30 -2.75
N VAL A 188 -9.31 3.86 -2.24
CA VAL A 188 -8.66 5.05 -2.79
C VAL A 188 -7.26 4.68 -3.25
N THR A 189 -6.88 5.11 -4.45
CA THR A 189 -5.58 4.78 -5.04
C THR A 189 -4.91 6.02 -5.64
N THR A 190 -3.58 6.09 -5.57
CA THR A 190 -2.78 7.19 -6.14
C THR A 190 -1.47 6.68 -6.75
N PRO A 191 -0.96 7.27 -7.85
CA PRO A 191 0.22 6.75 -8.55
C PRO A 191 1.55 6.93 -7.81
N ALA A 192 1.72 8.00 -7.02
CA ALA A 192 2.99 8.34 -6.36
C ALA A 192 4.24 8.11 -7.27
N TYR A 193 5.24 7.32 -6.85
CA TYR A 193 6.47 7.12 -7.63
C TYR A 193 6.32 6.29 -8.92
N MET A 194 5.12 5.79 -9.24
CA MET A 194 4.86 5.33 -10.62
C MET A 194 5.03 6.47 -11.64
N LEU A 195 4.79 7.73 -11.22
CA LEU A 195 4.86 8.92 -12.08
C LEU A 195 5.71 10.06 -11.50
N ALA A 196 5.87 10.14 -10.18
CA ALA A 196 6.52 11.27 -9.52
C ALA A 196 8.01 11.38 -9.87
N LYS A 197 8.43 12.60 -10.20
CA LYS A 197 9.82 13.00 -10.47
C LYS A 197 10.46 13.70 -9.28
N SER A 198 9.66 14.07 -8.29
CA SER A 198 10.12 14.70 -7.05
C SER A 198 9.30 14.24 -5.85
N ILE A 199 9.89 14.35 -4.66
CA ILE A 199 9.20 14.03 -3.40
C ILE A 199 7.94 14.89 -3.19
N SER A 200 7.95 16.15 -3.65
CA SER A 200 6.79 17.05 -3.58
C SER A 200 5.63 16.61 -4.48
N GLU A 201 5.93 16.01 -5.64
CA GLU A 201 4.89 15.45 -6.52
C GLU A 201 4.22 14.25 -5.87
N ALA A 202 5.02 13.29 -5.38
CA ALA A 202 4.51 12.14 -4.63
C ALA A 202 3.68 12.58 -3.42
N ALA A 203 4.15 13.58 -2.66
CA ALA A 203 3.44 14.10 -1.51
C ALA A 203 2.05 14.67 -1.86
N GLY A 204 1.89 15.33 -3.01
CA GLY A 204 0.61 15.88 -3.45
C GLY A 204 -0.49 14.82 -3.57
N GLY A 205 -0.23 13.74 -4.30
CA GLY A 205 -1.18 12.63 -4.46
C GLY A 205 -1.42 11.86 -3.16
N ILE A 206 -0.36 11.57 -2.39
CA ILE A 206 -0.47 10.84 -1.12
C ILE A 206 -1.25 11.64 -0.08
N TYR A 207 -1.08 12.97 -0.01
CA TYR A 207 -1.86 13.80 0.89
C TYR A 207 -3.36 13.75 0.55
N LYS A 208 -3.71 13.86 -0.73
CA LYS A 208 -5.10 13.69 -1.17
C LYS A 208 -5.66 12.31 -0.81
N LEU A 209 -4.88 11.25 -1.01
CA LEU A 209 -5.29 9.89 -0.67
C LEU A 209 -5.55 9.74 0.84
N VAL A 210 -4.61 10.17 1.68
CA VAL A 210 -4.75 10.07 3.15
C VAL A 210 -5.96 10.85 3.62
N ASP A 211 -6.14 12.07 3.12
CA ASP A 211 -7.26 12.93 3.48
C ASP A 211 -8.60 12.27 3.11
N ARG A 212 -8.71 11.74 1.88
CA ARG A 212 -9.94 11.09 1.42
C ARG A 212 -10.23 9.78 2.16
N VAL A 213 -9.21 8.98 2.45
CA VAL A 213 -9.35 7.75 3.27
C VAL A 213 -9.93 8.10 4.65
N LEU A 214 -9.45 9.16 5.29
CA LEU A 214 -9.96 9.60 6.60
C LEU A 214 -11.40 10.11 6.51
N GLU A 215 -11.76 10.87 5.46
CA GLU A 215 -13.13 11.34 5.21
C GLU A 215 -14.12 10.16 5.08
N LEU A 216 -13.74 9.11 4.34
CA LEU A 216 -14.57 7.92 4.14
C LEU A 216 -14.86 7.13 5.43
N THR A 217 -14.07 7.35 6.49
CA THR A 217 -14.34 6.75 7.82
C THR A 217 -15.54 7.38 8.53
N HIS A 218 -16.13 8.46 8.00
CA HIS A 218 -17.26 9.18 8.60
C HIS A 218 -18.59 8.97 7.89
N GLU A 219 -18.60 8.40 6.68
CA GLU A 219 -19.81 8.31 5.85
C GLU A 219 -20.86 7.28 6.35
N GLY A 220 -20.58 6.58 7.47
CA GLY A 220 -21.50 5.64 8.13
C GLY A 220 -22.07 6.07 9.50
N ASP A 221 -21.67 7.25 10.01
CA ASP A 221 -22.07 7.74 11.35
C ASP A 221 -23.36 8.61 11.33
N LYS A 222 -24.22 8.46 10.31
CA LYS A 222 -25.49 9.19 10.19
C LYS A 222 -26.71 8.31 10.37
#